data_AF-A0A7X8VHS7-F1
#
_entry.id   AF-A0A7X8VHS7-F1
#
_cell.length_a   1.000
_cell.length_b   1.000
_cell.length_c   1.000
_cell.angle_alpha   90.00
_cell.angle_beta   90.00
_cell.angle_gamma   90.00
#
_symmetry.space_group_name_H-M   'P 1'
#
loop_
_entity.id
_entity.type
_entity.pdbx_description
1 polymer ?
#
loop_
_entity_poly.entity_id
_entity_poly.type
_entity_poly.pdbx_seq_one_letter_code
_entity_poly.pdbx_strand_id
1 'polypeptide(L)'
;MSRTYTHKGFADFSRGTMGSGGQNLYVSQKGVLQRIFNFDTTNNGYFDIMITNSHDYSEKPPLSLISDPTGPNPIERKVLTDGYPAVVVADINNDGYDDLIVGSRYDGHHWDLAAFVYYGGPEGITENHK
;
A
#
# COMPACT_ATOMS: atom_id res chain seq x y z
N MET A 1 10.48 19.30 34.55
CA MET A 1 9.68 20.32 33.85
C MET A 1 9.19 19.71 32.54
N SER A 2 7.88 19.58 32.34
CA SER A 2 7.32 19.10 31.06
C SER A 2 7.31 20.26 30.07
N ARG A 3 7.97 20.13 28.92
CA ARG A 3 7.80 21.06 27.81
C ARG A 3 6.65 20.57 26.95
N THR A 4 5.54 21.30 26.98
CA THR A 4 4.44 21.12 26.05
C THR A 4 4.77 21.87 24.76
N TYR A 5 4.86 21.15 23.64
CA TYR A 5 4.97 21.76 22.32
C TYR A 5 3.59 21.71 21.65
N THR A 6 3.07 22.88 21.27
CA THR A 6 1.80 22.99 20.55
C THR A 6 2.10 23.54 19.15
N HIS A 7 1.77 22.78 18.11
CA HIS A 7 1.87 23.24 16.74
C HIS A 7 0.48 23.63 16.23
N LYS A 8 0.34 24.84 15.68
CA LYS A 8 -0.87 25.33 15.01
C LYS A 8 -0.58 25.60 13.54
N GLY A 9 -0.59 24.53 12.76
CA GLY A 9 -0.49 24.59 11.29
C GLY A 9 0.92 24.54 10.74
N PHE A 10 1.03 24.76 9.42
CA PHE A 10 2.24 24.50 8.64
C PHE A 10 3.45 25.31 9.12
N ALA A 11 3.27 26.60 9.40
CA ALA A 11 4.35 27.49 9.81
C ALA A 11 4.92 27.15 11.21
N ASP A 12 4.14 26.48 12.06
CA ASP A 12 4.62 25.98 13.35
C ASP A 12 5.35 24.65 13.19
N PHE A 13 4.80 23.77 12.35
CA PHE A 13 5.39 22.47 12.02
C PHE A 13 6.74 22.60 11.30
N SER A 14 6.86 23.51 10.32
CA SER A 14 8.06 23.69 9.50
C SER A 14 9.29 24.23 10.26
N ARG A 15 9.11 24.68 11.51
CA ARG A 15 10.21 25.08 12.40
C ARG A 15 10.95 23.90 13.03
N GLY A 16 10.34 22.71 13.01
CA GLY A 16 10.99 21.49 13.48
C GLY A 16 12.05 21.00 12.50
N THR A 17 13.10 20.37 13.01
CA THR A 17 14.02 19.57 12.19
C THR A 17 13.42 18.19 11.98
N MET A 18 13.40 17.69 10.73
CA MET A 18 12.91 16.35 10.38
C MET A 18 13.68 15.29 11.17
N GLY A 19 13.11 14.79 12.26
CA GLY A 19 13.63 13.67 13.04
C GLY A 19 12.75 12.46 12.78
N SER A 20 13.22 11.57 11.90
CA SER A 20 12.49 10.36 11.50
C SER A 20 11.09 10.64 10.96
N GLY A 21 10.97 11.56 10.00
CA GLY A 21 9.76 11.71 9.22
C GLY A 21 9.41 10.35 8.62
N GLY A 22 8.31 9.74 9.06
CA GLY A 22 7.82 8.52 8.45
C GLY A 22 7.77 8.74 6.94
N GLN A 23 8.32 7.81 6.16
CA GLN A 23 8.48 7.93 4.70
C GLN A 23 7.17 8.19 3.95
N ASN A 24 6.04 8.13 4.66
CA ASN A 24 4.69 8.22 4.12
C ASN A 24 3.80 9.27 4.79
N LEU A 25 4.33 10.33 5.41
CA LEU A 25 3.49 11.37 6.04
C LEU A 25 3.93 12.78 5.67
N TYR A 26 2.96 13.67 5.42
CA TYR A 26 3.18 15.10 5.24
C TYR A 26 2.08 15.93 5.93
N VAL A 27 2.35 17.22 6.16
CA VAL A 27 1.34 18.18 6.63
C VAL A 27 0.96 19.07 5.47
N SER A 28 -0.31 19.10 5.09
CA SER A 28 -0.77 19.97 4.00
C SER A 28 -0.74 21.44 4.38
N GLN A 29 -0.90 22.33 3.40
CA GLN A 29 -1.01 23.77 3.63
C GLN A 29 -2.14 24.12 4.61
N LYS A 30 -3.19 23.29 4.68
CA LYS A 30 -4.32 23.43 5.61
C LYS A 30 -4.00 22.99 7.04
N GLY A 31 -2.77 22.53 7.31
CA GLY A 31 -2.35 22.04 8.63
C GLY A 31 -2.87 20.64 8.97
N VAL A 32 -3.28 19.84 7.97
CA VAL A 32 -3.79 18.48 8.16
C VAL A 32 -2.68 17.47 7.91
N LEU A 33 -2.50 16.51 8.81
CA LEU A 33 -1.61 15.37 8.61
C LEU A 33 -2.21 14.43 7.56
N GLN A 34 -1.45 14.11 6.53
CA GLN A 34 -1.86 13.27 5.40
C GLN A 34 -0.75 12.28 5.05
N ARG A 35 -1.08 11.27 4.26
CA ARG A 35 -0.09 10.31 3.72
C ARG A 35 0.37 10.68 2.32
N ILE A 36 1.61 10.34 1.98
CA ILE A 36 2.21 10.58 0.65
C ILE A 36 1.71 9.51 -0.33
N PHE A 37 1.87 8.24 0.04
CA PHE A 37 1.32 7.07 -0.60
C PHE A 37 -0.08 6.78 -0.04
N ASN A 38 -1.07 6.98 -0.90
CA ASN A 38 -2.45 6.52 -0.70
C ASN A 38 -2.71 5.48 -1.79
N PHE A 39 -2.35 4.23 -1.50
CA PHE A 39 -2.62 3.13 -2.40
C PHE A 39 -4.13 2.92 -2.50
N ASP A 40 -4.69 3.11 -3.70
CA ASP A 40 -6.12 2.94 -3.98
C ASP A 40 -6.29 2.36 -5.37
N THR A 41 -6.32 1.02 -5.41
CA THR A 41 -6.44 0.22 -6.63
C THR A 41 -7.79 0.37 -7.32
N THR A 42 -8.76 1.01 -6.67
CA THR A 42 -10.12 1.25 -7.20
C THR A 42 -10.43 2.71 -7.46
N ASN A 43 -9.54 3.62 -7.07
CA ASN A 43 -9.72 5.07 -7.09
C ASN A 43 -11.05 5.52 -6.44
N ASN A 44 -11.42 4.88 -5.33
CA ASN A 44 -12.65 5.17 -4.58
C ASN A 44 -12.47 6.23 -3.48
N GLY A 45 -11.25 6.73 -3.28
CA GLY A 45 -10.89 7.76 -2.30
C GLY A 45 -10.52 7.19 -0.92
N TYR A 46 -10.60 5.88 -0.72
CA TYR A 46 -10.13 5.18 0.46
C TYR A 46 -8.87 4.40 0.12
N PHE A 47 -7.98 4.29 1.10
CA PHE A 47 -6.78 3.50 0.89
C PHE A 47 -7.07 2.01 1.03
N ASP A 48 -6.34 1.21 0.28
CA ASP A 48 -6.32 -0.23 0.42
C ASP A 48 -5.27 -0.67 1.45
N ILE A 49 -5.54 -1.80 2.11
CA ILE A 49 -4.58 -2.50 2.96
C ILE A 49 -4.13 -3.76 2.24
N MET A 50 -2.82 -3.96 2.17
CA MET A 50 -2.22 -5.19 1.66
C MET A 50 -1.58 -5.95 2.83
N ILE A 51 -1.96 -7.21 2.99
CA ILE A 51 -1.37 -8.12 3.97
C ILE A 51 -0.62 -9.20 3.21
N THR A 52 0.70 -9.09 3.22
CA THR A 52 1.62 -10.11 2.73
C THR A 52 1.74 -11.21 3.77
N ASN A 53 1.63 -12.46 3.34
CA ASN A 53 1.84 -13.61 4.21
C ASN A 53 3.16 -14.29 3.86
N SER A 54 3.83 -14.84 4.87
CA SER A 54 4.98 -15.73 4.72
C SER A 54 4.76 -16.93 5.64
N HIS A 55 4.99 -18.13 5.14
CA HIS A 55 4.96 -19.33 5.94
C HIS A 55 6.08 -20.28 5.50
N ASP A 56 6.58 -21.09 6.42
CA ASP A 56 7.54 -22.14 6.11
C ASP A 56 6.78 -23.34 5.50
N TYR A 57 7.45 -24.21 4.73
CA TYR A 57 6.88 -25.49 4.27
C TYR A 57 5.94 -25.44 3.03
N SER A 58 6.45 -24.97 1.90
CA SER A 58 5.84 -25.15 0.55
C SER A 58 4.45 -24.52 0.34
N GLU A 59 3.97 -23.73 1.29
CA GLU A 59 2.72 -23.00 1.18
C GLU A 59 2.93 -21.66 0.46
N LYS A 60 2.02 -21.36 -0.47
CA LYS A 60 1.96 -20.10 -1.21
C LYS A 60 0.69 -19.33 -0.82
N PRO A 61 0.57 -18.85 0.43
CA PRO A 61 -0.64 -18.14 0.84
C PRO A 61 -0.82 -16.89 -0.02
N PRO A 62 -2.04 -16.62 -0.51
CA PRO A 62 -2.28 -15.42 -1.29
C PRO A 62 -2.08 -14.17 -0.42
N LEU A 63 -1.72 -13.07 -1.09
CA LEU A 63 -1.78 -11.75 -0.48
C LEU A 63 -3.24 -11.34 -0.33
N SER A 64 -3.57 -10.72 0.80
CA SER A 64 -4.91 -10.19 1.03
C SER A 64 -4.92 -8.71 0.75
N LEU A 65 -5.75 -8.26 -0.19
CA LEU A 65 -5.98 -6.86 -0.52
C LEU A 65 -7.36 -6.48 0.02
N ILE A 66 -7.41 -5.52 0.94
CA ILE A 66 -8.65 -5.07 1.57
C ILE A 66 -8.91 -3.63 1.13
N SER A 67 -9.95 -3.45 0.34
CA SER A 67 -10.42 -2.13 -0.10
C SER A 67 -11.48 -1.57 0.83
N ASP A 68 -11.46 -0.24 0.99
CA ASP A 68 -12.30 0.50 1.94
C ASP A 68 -12.31 -0.14 3.35
N PRO A 69 -11.14 -0.31 3.98
CA PRO A 69 -11.00 -1.07 5.23
C PRO A 69 -11.71 -0.41 6.42
N THR A 70 -12.11 0.85 6.29
CA THR A 70 -12.82 1.61 7.34
C THR A 70 -14.30 1.83 7.04
N GLY A 71 -14.75 1.46 5.84
CA GLY A 71 -16.14 1.61 5.42
C GLY A 71 -17.07 0.55 6.01
N PRO A 72 -18.38 0.69 5.77
CA PRO A 72 -19.37 -0.27 6.26
C PRO A 72 -19.29 -1.65 5.58
N ASN A 73 -18.66 -1.72 4.39
CA ASN A 73 -18.57 -2.93 3.57
C ASN A 73 -17.15 -3.08 2.98
N PRO A 74 -16.15 -3.43 3.81
CA PRO A 74 -14.80 -3.69 3.31
C PRO A 74 -14.80 -4.87 2.33
N ILE A 75 -14.06 -4.74 1.23
CA ILE A 75 -13.96 -5.78 0.19
C ILE A 75 -12.58 -6.40 0.26
N GLU A 76 -12.51 -7.69 0.59
CA GLU A 76 -11.27 -8.45 0.55
C GLU A 76 -11.14 -9.20 -0.78
N ARG A 77 -9.99 -9.03 -1.45
CA ARG A 77 -9.57 -9.78 -2.63
C ARG A 77 -8.31 -10.57 -2.31
N LYS A 78 -8.19 -11.77 -2.88
CA LYS A 78 -6.97 -12.58 -2.82
C LYS A 78 -6.16 -12.36 -4.09
N VAL A 79 -4.92 -11.91 -3.92
CA VAL A 79 -3.94 -11.77 -4.98
C VAL A 79 -3.08 -13.02 -4.96
N LEU A 80 -3.05 -13.74 -6.08
CA LEU A 80 -2.18 -14.91 -6.19
C LEU A 80 -0.73 -14.45 -6.14
N THR A 81 0.09 -15.23 -5.45
CA THR A 81 1.54 -15.01 -5.35
C THR A 81 2.20 -16.38 -5.38
N ASP A 82 3.47 -16.42 -5.74
CA ASP A 82 4.22 -17.67 -5.79
C ASP A 82 4.97 -17.97 -4.48
N GLY A 83 4.67 -17.28 -3.38
CA GLY A 83 5.38 -17.45 -2.09
C GLY A 83 5.54 -16.13 -1.39
N TYR A 84 6.57 -15.99 -0.53
CA TYR A 84 6.78 -14.79 0.27
C TYR A 84 6.87 -13.52 -0.61
N PRO A 85 5.83 -12.66 -0.63
CA PRO A 85 5.75 -11.58 -1.59
C PRO A 85 6.30 -10.27 -1.01
N ALA A 86 7.05 -9.54 -1.83
CA ALA A 86 7.22 -8.10 -1.73
C ALA A 86 6.31 -7.43 -2.75
N VAL A 87 5.69 -6.30 -2.38
CA VAL A 87 4.77 -5.58 -3.26
C VAL A 87 5.21 -4.14 -3.43
N VAL A 88 5.20 -3.69 -4.68
CA VAL A 88 5.27 -2.29 -5.06
C VAL A 88 3.92 -1.90 -5.62
N VAL A 89 3.46 -0.70 -5.29
CA VAL A 89 2.20 -0.15 -5.77
C VAL A 89 2.45 1.16 -6.47
N ALA A 90 1.95 1.25 -7.71
CA ALA A 90 2.01 2.43 -8.55
C ALA A 90 1.07 2.24 -9.74
N ASP A 91 0.48 3.32 -10.25
CA ASP A 91 -0.09 3.37 -11.58
C ASP A 91 1.02 3.25 -12.65
N ILE A 92 1.28 2.04 -13.16
CA ILE A 92 2.41 1.77 -14.06
C ILE A 92 2.06 1.94 -15.53
N ASN A 93 0.77 1.92 -15.87
CA ASN A 93 0.26 2.11 -17.23
C ASN A 93 -0.37 3.50 -17.45
N ASN A 94 -0.41 4.33 -16.41
CA ASN A 94 -0.95 5.70 -16.40
C ASN A 94 -2.45 5.74 -16.74
N ASP A 95 -3.23 4.82 -16.19
CA ASP A 95 -4.69 4.74 -16.37
C ASP A 95 -5.50 5.40 -15.24
N GLY A 96 -4.81 5.87 -14.19
CA GLY A 96 -5.40 6.52 -13.03
C GLY A 96 -5.83 5.58 -11.90
N TYR A 97 -5.47 4.29 -11.98
CA TYR A 97 -5.65 3.31 -10.91
C TYR A 97 -4.28 2.78 -10.46
N ASP A 98 -4.12 2.58 -9.15
CA ASP A 98 -2.87 1.98 -8.65
C ASP A 98 -2.81 0.48 -9.01
N ASP A 99 -1.70 0.07 -9.65
CA ASP A 99 -1.39 -1.32 -9.96
C ASP A 99 -0.50 -1.95 -8.89
N LEU A 100 -0.46 -3.29 -8.83
CA LEU A 100 0.41 -4.06 -7.96
C LEU A 100 1.49 -4.78 -8.77
N ILE A 101 2.75 -4.55 -8.44
CA ILE A 101 3.86 -5.42 -8.84
C ILE A 101 4.19 -6.32 -7.65
N VAL A 102 3.94 -7.61 -7.81
CA VAL A 102 4.14 -8.62 -6.78
C VAL A 102 5.35 -9.48 -7.14
N GLY A 103 6.44 -9.33 -6.39
CA GLY A 103 7.62 -10.17 -6.52
C GLY A 103 7.66 -11.20 -5.39
N SER A 104 7.70 -12.49 -5.71
CA SER A 104 7.88 -13.54 -4.71
C SER A 104 9.36 -13.86 -4.51
N ARG A 105 9.77 -14.08 -3.27
CA ARG A 105 11.18 -14.34 -2.94
C ARG A 105 11.50 -15.82 -2.77
N TYR A 106 10.59 -16.59 -2.18
CA TYR A 106 10.79 -18.01 -1.88
C TYR A 106 9.46 -18.74 -1.72
N ASP A 107 9.37 -19.95 -2.28
CA ASP A 107 8.15 -20.76 -2.31
C ASP A 107 8.21 -22.05 -1.47
N GLY A 108 9.28 -22.21 -0.68
CA GLY A 108 9.56 -23.43 0.04
C GLY A 108 10.57 -24.36 -0.64
N HIS A 109 10.87 -24.14 -1.93
CA HIS A 109 11.85 -24.94 -2.69
C HIS A 109 12.83 -24.09 -3.50
N HIS A 110 12.37 -23.01 -4.12
CA HIS A 110 13.09 -22.23 -5.11
C HIS A 110 13.10 -20.74 -4.78
N TRP A 111 14.16 -20.05 -5.20
CA TRP A 111 14.33 -18.59 -5.02
C TRP A 111 14.18 -17.81 -6.34
N ASP A 112 14.12 -18.53 -7.47
CA ASP A 112 13.95 -18.04 -8.82
C ASP A 112 12.46 -18.01 -9.20
N LEU A 113 11.70 -17.18 -8.48
CA LEU A 113 10.27 -17.02 -8.71
C LEU A 113 9.99 -15.86 -9.64
N ALA A 114 8.86 -15.96 -10.35
CA ALA A 114 8.38 -14.89 -11.20
C ALA A 114 7.87 -13.69 -10.37
N ALA A 115 7.88 -12.52 -11.01
CA ALA A 115 7.10 -11.38 -10.57
C ALA A 115 5.84 -11.29 -11.42
N PHE A 116 4.73 -10.90 -10.80
CA PHE A 116 3.44 -10.72 -11.43
C PHE A 116 3.00 -9.27 -11.34
N VAL A 117 2.23 -8.84 -12.33
CA VAL A 117 1.58 -7.53 -12.33
C VAL A 117 0.07 -7.76 -12.26
N TYR A 118 -0.58 -7.03 -11.37
CA TYR A 118 -2.03 -6.95 -11.28
C TYR A 118 -2.45 -5.51 -11.48
N TYR A 119 -3.28 -5.27 -12.48
CA TYR A 119 -3.72 -3.93 -12.85
C TYR A 119 -4.92 -3.50 -12.02
N GLY A 120 -4.91 -2.26 -11.56
CA GLY A 120 -6.02 -1.62 -10.86
C GLY A 120 -7.21 -1.39 -11.77
N GLY A 121 -8.34 -1.00 -11.18
CA GLY A 121 -9.53 -0.69 -11.95
C GLY A 121 -10.79 -0.55 -11.09
N PRO A 122 -11.91 -0.07 -11.70
CA PRO A 122 -13.14 0.20 -10.96
C PRO A 122 -13.77 -1.07 -10.36
N GLU A 123 -13.55 -2.24 -10.96
CA GLU A 123 -14.01 -3.54 -10.44
C GLU A 123 -13.00 -4.15 -9.44
N GLY A 124 -11.87 -3.48 -9.22
CA GLY A 124 -10.71 -3.95 -8.50
C GLY A 124 -9.65 -4.58 -9.41
N ILE A 125 -8.65 -5.16 -8.76
CA ILE A 125 -7.46 -5.68 -9.40
C ILE A 125 -7.74 -6.85 -10.37
N THR A 126 -6.94 -6.94 -11.44
CA THR A 126 -7.03 -7.97 -12.47
C THR A 126 -5.65 -8.33 -13.04
N GLU A 127 -5.44 -9.59 -13.42
CA GLU A 127 -4.24 -10.03 -14.16
C GLU A 127 -4.27 -9.66 -15.65
N ASN A 128 -5.46 -9.31 -16.17
CA ASN A 128 -5.65 -8.91 -17.56
C ASN A 128 -5.43 -7.40 -17.72
N HIS A 129 -4.37 -7.03 -18.44
CA HIS A 129 -4.21 -5.68 -18.97
C HIS A 129 -5.25 -5.45 -20.08
N LYS A 130 -5.97 -4.33 -20.04
CA LYS A 130 -6.89 -3.94 -21.12
C LYS A 130 -6.24 -2.95 -22.08
#